data_AF-A0A8H6VBX9-F1
#
_entry.id   AF-A0A8H6VBX9-F1
#
_cell.length_a   1.000
_cell.length_b   1.000
_cell.length_c   1.000
_cell.angle_alpha   90.00
_cell.angle_beta   90.00
_cell.angle_gamma   90.00
#
_symmetry.space_group_name_H-M   'P 1'
#
loop_
_entity.id
_entity.type
_entity.pdbx_description
1 polymer ?
#
loop_
_entity_poly.entity_id
_entity_poly.type
_entity_poly.pdbx_seq_one_letter_code
_entity_poly.pdbx_strand_id
1 'polypeptide(L)'
;MPDLPTLVFVPGSWHRPTCYDKVTKILHEQHGLNCVSITLPSTTGNPAATFKDDIDAACEAISSETTQGRNVVVLAHSYGGMVGNSAIKGFTRPQDASTPTTGYVIGLVLIATGFTLTGLSFMDPFFGHPPPSWRVNSETGYAELVTPPRELFYHDLPAEEAEFWVSQLTTQSLKALFEGGEHAYSGWKDVPVWYIGTVEDRGLPVLAQRMQVGMAREMGGSVEHRELQTSHSPFLSQPDVTARIILEAVEAFTGKEAGNESTISGRGDAISVPMARLWQPFTWFRFGLPLAFGHVVGRSGKVDMAFAILCPRHVRASLLSHSTKVLAIMDHQIA
;
A
#
# COMPACT_ATOMS: atom_id res chain seq x y z
N MET A 1 6.16 -13.71 29.24
CA MET A 1 5.31 -13.81 28.04
C MET A 1 6.24 -13.83 26.83
N PRO A 2 5.93 -14.50 25.72
CA PRO A 2 6.73 -14.29 24.51
C PRO A 2 6.74 -12.79 24.19
N ASP A 3 7.90 -12.24 23.80
CA ASP A 3 8.06 -10.82 23.48
C ASP A 3 7.24 -10.48 22.23
N LEU A 4 5.96 -10.16 22.44
CA LEU A 4 5.04 -9.72 21.40
C LEU A 4 5.52 -8.37 20.85
N PRO A 5 5.45 -8.14 19.54
CA PRO A 5 5.82 -6.86 18.98
C PRO A 5 4.77 -5.79 19.33
N THR A 6 5.21 -4.53 19.32
CA THR A 6 4.28 -3.39 19.28
C THR A 6 3.84 -3.14 17.84
N LEU A 7 2.55 -2.87 17.66
CA LEU A 7 1.95 -2.53 16.38
C LEU A 7 1.86 -1.00 16.26
N VAL A 8 2.58 -0.41 15.31
CA VAL A 8 2.54 1.04 15.04
C VAL A 8 1.66 1.30 13.82
N PHE A 9 0.54 1.99 14.01
CA PHE A 9 -0.46 2.29 12.99
C PHE A 9 -0.28 3.70 12.42
N VAL A 10 -0.07 3.77 11.11
CA VAL A 10 0.13 4.99 10.32
C VAL A 10 -1.13 5.23 9.46
N PRO A 11 -1.95 6.25 9.73
CA PRO A 11 -3.18 6.51 8.99
C PRO A 11 -2.90 7.08 7.59
N GLY A 12 -3.92 7.02 6.72
CA GLY A 12 -3.90 7.66 5.42
C GLY A 12 -4.16 9.17 5.46
N SER A 13 -4.15 9.81 4.29
CA SER A 13 -4.47 11.23 4.15
C SER A 13 -5.85 11.56 4.70
N TRP A 14 -6.02 12.77 5.23
CA TRP A 14 -7.26 13.27 5.85
C TRP A 14 -7.73 12.51 7.10
N HIS A 15 -7.08 11.41 7.51
CA HIS A 15 -7.57 10.56 8.58
C HIS A 15 -6.91 10.87 9.92
N ARG A 16 -7.70 10.79 10.99
CA ARG A 16 -7.23 10.74 12.37
C ARG A 16 -6.84 9.32 12.75
N PRO A 17 -5.93 9.10 13.73
CA PRO A 17 -5.58 7.76 14.20
C PRO A 17 -6.77 6.94 14.73
N THR A 18 -7.83 7.61 15.19
CA THR A 18 -9.04 6.96 15.72
C THR A 18 -9.76 6.07 14.70
N CYS A 19 -9.44 6.18 13.41
CA CYS A 19 -9.96 5.27 12.39
C CYS A 19 -9.58 3.80 12.64
N TYR A 20 -8.51 3.54 13.40
CA TYR A 20 -8.09 2.19 13.74
C TYR A 20 -8.71 1.62 15.02
N ASP A 21 -9.47 2.41 15.80
CA ASP A 21 -9.93 2.06 17.15
C ASP A 21 -10.66 0.71 17.21
N LYS A 22 -11.48 0.40 16.20
CA LYS A 22 -12.18 -0.90 16.11
C LYS A 22 -11.20 -2.07 16.08
N VAL A 23 -10.15 -1.98 15.28
CA VAL A 23 -9.15 -3.05 15.10
C VAL A 23 -8.15 -3.07 16.26
N THR A 24 -7.66 -1.92 16.72
CA THR A 24 -6.73 -1.86 17.86
C THR A 24 -7.37 -2.38 19.14
N LYS A 25 -8.67 -2.12 19.35
CA LYS A 25 -9.42 -2.69 20.47
C LYS A 25 -9.42 -4.21 20.44
N ILE A 26 -9.68 -4.83 19.28
CA ILE A 26 -9.65 -6.30 19.12
C ILE A 26 -8.25 -6.83 19.44
N LEU A 27 -7.21 -6.27 18.81
CA LEU A 27 -5.83 -6.71 18.97
C LEU A 27 -5.32 -6.55 20.41
N HIS A 28 -5.71 -5.47 21.08
CA HIS A 28 -5.31 -5.21 22.45
C HIS A 28 -6.09 -6.05 23.46
N GLU A 29 -7.42 -5.99 23.46
CA GLU A 29 -8.26 -6.63 24.49
C GLU A 29 -8.27 -8.15 24.36
N GLN A 30 -8.22 -8.69 23.14
CA GLN A 30 -8.33 -10.13 22.91
C GLN A 30 -6.97 -10.84 22.79
N HIS A 31 -5.93 -10.14 22.32
CA HIS A 31 -4.63 -10.74 22.03
C HIS A 31 -3.45 -10.12 22.80
N GLY A 32 -3.69 -9.07 23.60
CA GLY A 32 -2.66 -8.46 24.43
C GLY A 32 -1.57 -7.72 23.66
N LEU A 33 -1.80 -7.39 22.38
CA LEU A 33 -0.85 -6.63 21.57
C LEU A 33 -0.85 -5.16 21.97
N ASN A 34 0.34 -4.58 22.09
CA ASN A 34 0.46 -3.12 22.24
C ASN A 34 0.20 -2.45 20.89
N CYS A 35 -0.65 -1.44 20.86
CA CYS A 35 -1.03 -0.72 19.64
C CYS A 35 -0.77 0.78 19.83
N VAL A 36 0.03 1.35 18.94
CA VAL A 36 0.37 2.79 18.92
C VAL A 36 -0.12 3.38 17.62
N SER A 37 -1.20 4.17 17.66
CA SER A 37 -1.73 4.87 16.48
C SER A 37 -1.23 6.31 16.45
N ILE A 38 -0.51 6.69 15.40
CA ILE A 38 0.12 8.02 15.31
C ILE A 38 -0.79 9.04 14.64
N THR A 39 -0.62 10.31 15.01
CA THR A 39 -1.20 11.43 14.27
C THR A 39 -0.17 11.93 13.27
N LEU A 40 -0.56 12.08 12.00
CA LEU A 40 0.30 12.69 10.98
C LEU A 40 0.19 14.22 11.06
N PRO A 41 1.28 14.97 11.31
CA PRO A 41 1.28 16.44 11.29
C PRO A 41 0.58 17.05 10.08
N SER A 42 0.70 16.46 8.89
CA SER A 42 0.05 16.94 7.65
C SER A 42 -1.49 16.92 7.69
N THR A 43 -2.07 16.24 8.68
CA THR A 43 -3.53 16.09 8.87
C THR A 43 -4.10 16.99 9.98
N THR A 44 -3.27 17.82 10.61
CA THR A 44 -3.61 18.56 11.85
C THR A 44 -4.06 20.02 11.63
N GLY A 45 -4.30 20.42 10.39
CA GLY A 45 -4.67 21.82 10.08
C GLY A 45 -3.47 22.75 9.89
N ASN A 46 -2.26 22.22 9.68
CA ASN A 46 -1.10 23.02 9.30
C ASN A 46 -0.77 22.83 7.80
N PRO A 47 -0.99 23.82 6.92
CA PRO A 47 -0.70 23.68 5.49
C PRO A 47 0.81 23.69 5.18
N ALA A 48 1.65 24.06 6.15
CA ALA A 48 3.10 24.03 6.01
C ALA A 48 3.72 22.69 6.44
N ALA A 49 2.94 21.79 7.05
CA ALA A 49 3.42 20.47 7.44
C ALA A 49 3.82 19.65 6.21
N THR A 50 4.94 18.96 6.32
CA THR A 50 5.65 18.30 5.21
C THR A 50 5.59 16.77 5.35
N PHE A 51 5.99 16.07 4.29
CA PHE A 51 6.16 14.63 4.33
C PHE A 51 7.23 14.20 5.34
N LYS A 52 8.26 15.03 5.55
CA LYS A 52 9.30 14.78 6.56
C LYS A 52 8.73 14.82 7.98
N ASP A 53 7.83 15.76 8.28
CA ASP A 53 7.18 15.84 9.60
C ASP A 53 6.36 14.57 9.88
N ASP A 54 5.67 14.04 8.87
CA ASP A 54 4.94 12.77 8.96
C ASP A 54 5.87 11.57 9.17
N ILE A 55 7.01 11.51 8.47
CA ILE A 55 8.03 10.47 8.71
C ILE A 55 8.57 10.58 10.14
N ASP A 56 8.84 11.78 10.63
CA ASP A 56 9.40 11.97 11.97
C ASP A 56 8.45 11.50 13.06
N ALA A 57 7.15 11.75 12.92
CA ALA A 57 6.13 11.22 13.83
C ALA A 57 6.12 9.68 13.85
N ALA A 58 6.28 9.02 12.69
CA ALA A 58 6.37 7.56 12.62
C ALA A 58 7.69 7.03 13.21
N CYS A 59 8.82 7.68 12.91
CA CYS A 59 10.13 7.34 13.48
C CYS A 59 10.15 7.49 15.00
N GLU A 60 9.51 8.51 15.55
CA GLU A 60 9.40 8.71 17.00
C GLU A 60 8.65 7.54 17.65
N ALA A 61 7.50 7.15 17.09
CA ALA A 61 6.74 6.00 17.59
C ALA A 61 7.56 4.70 17.53
N ILE A 62 8.22 4.40 16.41
CA ILE A 62 9.08 3.22 16.26
C ILE A 62 10.25 3.27 17.26
N SER A 63 10.91 4.42 17.39
CA SER A 63 12.05 4.61 18.29
C SER A 63 11.65 4.41 19.76
N SER A 64 10.50 4.95 20.16
CA SER A 64 10.01 4.84 21.54
C SER A 64 9.83 3.40 22.00
N GLU A 65 9.51 2.50 21.08
CA GLU A 65 9.30 1.08 21.35
C GLU A 65 10.60 0.28 21.24
N THR A 66 11.36 0.51 20.17
CA THR A 66 12.61 -0.21 19.89
C THR A 66 13.71 0.07 20.91
N THR A 67 13.80 1.30 21.42
CA THR A 67 14.74 1.66 22.50
C THR A 67 14.44 0.95 23.83
N GLN A 68 13.21 0.48 24.02
CA GLN A 68 12.81 -0.34 25.16
C GLN A 68 12.98 -1.85 24.91
N GLY A 69 13.65 -2.22 23.82
CA GLY A 69 13.90 -3.63 23.46
C GLY A 69 12.73 -4.31 22.75
N ARG A 70 11.62 -3.60 22.45
CA ARG A 70 10.44 -4.20 21.81
C ARG A 70 10.57 -4.17 20.29
N ASN A 71 10.30 -5.31 19.65
CA ASN A 71 10.16 -5.35 18.19
C ASN A 71 8.90 -4.61 17.75
N VAL A 72 8.91 -4.12 16.51
CA VAL A 72 7.81 -3.33 15.95
C VAL A 72 7.32 -3.94 14.64
N VAL A 73 6.00 -3.96 14.46
CA VAL A 73 5.36 -4.15 13.14
C VAL A 73 4.71 -2.82 12.77
N VAL A 74 5.05 -2.30 11.58
CA VAL A 74 4.44 -1.07 11.07
C VAL A 74 3.20 -1.44 10.25
N LEU A 75 2.06 -0.82 10.52
CA LEU A 75 0.83 -0.98 9.75
C LEU A 75 0.49 0.35 9.12
N ALA A 76 0.31 0.38 7.81
CA ALA A 76 0.23 1.62 7.08
C ALA A 76 -0.85 1.57 5.99
N HIS A 77 -1.76 2.55 6.03
CA HIS A 77 -2.91 2.66 5.13
C HIS A 77 -2.75 3.80 4.14
N SER A 78 -3.10 3.57 2.88
CA SER A 78 -3.16 4.61 1.85
C SER A 78 -1.88 5.47 1.81
N TYR A 79 -1.97 6.80 1.83
CA TYR A 79 -0.81 7.70 1.95
C TYR A 79 0.14 7.33 3.11
N GLY A 80 -0.39 6.84 4.23
CA GLY A 80 0.39 6.36 5.36
C GLY A 80 1.34 5.24 4.98
N GLY A 81 1.04 4.46 3.94
CA GLY A 81 1.97 3.50 3.33
C GLY A 81 3.30 4.15 2.94
N MET A 82 3.28 5.37 2.40
CA MET A 82 4.50 6.08 2.03
C MET A 82 5.32 6.54 3.23
N VAL A 83 4.63 7.02 4.27
CA VAL A 83 5.22 7.43 5.54
C VAL A 83 5.83 6.22 6.26
N GLY A 84 5.03 5.17 6.47
CA GLY A 84 5.41 3.96 7.18
C GLY A 84 6.57 3.21 6.52
N ASN A 85 6.56 3.09 5.18
CA ASN A 85 7.70 2.52 4.44
C ASN A 85 8.98 3.32 4.68
N SER A 86 8.89 4.64 4.62
CA SER A 86 10.07 5.50 4.71
C SER A 86 10.65 5.52 6.13
N ALA A 87 9.77 5.45 7.13
CA ALA A 87 10.14 5.41 8.55
C ALA A 87 10.88 4.12 8.97
N ILE A 88 10.86 3.05 8.16
CA ILE A 88 11.62 1.82 8.45
C ILE A 88 13.13 2.04 8.35
N LYS A 89 13.57 3.04 7.58
CA LYS A 89 14.99 3.30 7.30
C LYS A 89 15.77 3.45 8.61
N GLY A 90 16.71 2.53 8.85
CA GLY A 90 17.57 2.55 10.03
C GLY A 90 16.98 1.88 11.29
N PHE A 91 15.77 1.32 11.21
CA PHE A 91 15.13 0.59 12.32
C PHE A 91 15.07 -0.93 12.10
N THR A 92 15.64 -1.46 11.02
CA THR A 92 15.73 -2.90 10.77
C THR A 92 16.87 -3.54 11.56
N ARG A 93 16.89 -4.88 11.64
CA ARG A 93 17.94 -5.61 12.36
C ARG A 93 19.34 -5.21 11.84
N PRO A 94 20.28 -4.80 12.72
CA PRO A 94 21.64 -4.52 12.30
C PRO A 94 22.32 -5.77 11.72
N GLN A 95 22.99 -5.63 10.57
CA GLN A 95 23.64 -6.75 9.87
C GLN A 95 24.78 -7.39 10.71
N ASP A 96 25.42 -6.62 11.58
CA ASP A 96 26.60 -7.03 12.34
C ASP A 96 26.33 -7.40 13.81
N ALA A 97 25.07 -7.35 14.27
CA ALA A 97 24.74 -7.64 15.67
C ALA A 97 24.31 -9.11 15.84
N SER A 98 25.19 -9.91 16.46
CA SER A 98 24.87 -11.29 16.88
C SER A 98 23.67 -11.35 17.84
N THR A 99 23.47 -10.30 18.63
CA THR A 99 22.26 -10.04 19.44
C THR A 99 21.95 -8.54 19.46
N PRO A 100 20.85 -8.08 18.86
CA PRO A 100 20.41 -6.70 18.97
C PRO A 100 20.15 -6.35 20.44
N THR A 101 20.76 -5.27 20.94
CA THR A 101 20.52 -4.74 22.30
C THR A 101 19.24 -3.90 22.37
N THR A 102 18.67 -3.56 21.23
CA THR A 102 17.41 -2.84 21.05
C THR A 102 16.47 -3.64 20.16
N GLY A 103 15.17 -3.37 20.27
CA GLY A 103 14.19 -3.88 19.32
C GLY A 103 14.42 -3.33 17.93
N TYR A 104 13.72 -3.90 16.95
CA TYR A 104 13.79 -3.48 15.55
C TYR A 104 12.45 -3.74 14.85
N VAL A 105 12.27 -3.16 13.66
CA VAL A 105 11.12 -3.44 12.81
C VAL A 105 11.27 -4.83 12.21
N ILE A 106 10.28 -5.69 12.45
CA ILE A 106 10.26 -7.10 12.01
C ILE A 106 9.35 -7.35 10.82
N GLY A 107 8.49 -6.41 10.46
CA GLY A 107 7.56 -6.56 9.36
C GLY A 107 6.75 -5.31 9.08
N LEU A 108 6.12 -5.30 7.91
CA LEU A 108 5.30 -4.21 7.41
C LEU A 108 3.96 -4.76 6.91
N VAL A 109 2.86 -4.17 7.39
CA VAL A 109 1.51 -4.44 6.88
C VAL A 109 1.05 -3.23 6.08
N LEU A 110 0.77 -3.43 4.80
CA LEU A 110 0.29 -2.42 3.88
C LEU A 110 -1.20 -2.63 3.61
N ILE A 111 -2.03 -1.61 3.80
CA ILE A 111 -3.48 -1.69 3.62
C ILE A 111 -3.90 -0.69 2.54
N ALA A 112 -4.48 -1.17 1.43
CA ALA A 112 -5.03 -0.32 0.36
C ALA A 112 -4.08 0.81 -0.08
N THR A 113 -2.79 0.50 -0.26
CA THR A 113 -1.72 1.48 -0.52
C THR A 113 -0.82 1.07 -1.69
N GLY A 114 0.05 1.96 -2.15
CA GLY A 114 1.16 1.63 -3.02
C GLY A 114 2.43 1.16 -2.31
N PHE A 115 3.43 0.78 -3.11
CA PHE A 115 4.79 0.48 -2.66
C PHE A 115 5.70 1.68 -2.95
N THR A 116 6.26 2.27 -1.91
CA THR A 116 7.08 3.49 -2.01
C THR A 116 8.34 3.27 -2.82
N LEU A 117 8.62 4.15 -3.77
CA LEU A 117 9.89 4.17 -4.48
C LEU A 117 10.78 5.26 -3.90
N THR A 118 12.00 4.88 -3.53
CA THR A 118 12.99 5.81 -2.96
C THR A 118 13.21 7.01 -3.89
N GLY A 119 13.17 8.22 -3.33
CA GLY A 119 13.43 9.45 -4.08
C GLY A 119 12.20 10.07 -4.76
N LEU A 120 11.02 9.45 -4.69
CA LEU A 120 9.80 9.97 -5.31
C LEU A 120 8.82 10.52 -4.26
N SER A 121 8.17 11.64 -4.57
CA SER A 121 7.03 12.18 -3.83
C SER A 121 5.76 11.32 -4.05
N PHE A 122 4.72 11.54 -3.23
CA PHE A 122 3.47 10.76 -3.34
C PHE A 122 2.77 10.98 -4.69
N MET A 123 2.86 12.19 -5.24
CA MET A 123 2.21 12.55 -6.49
C MET A 123 3.08 12.34 -7.75
N ASP A 124 4.36 12.01 -7.60
CA ASP A 124 5.25 11.77 -8.75
C ASP A 124 4.76 10.64 -9.67
N PRO A 125 4.27 9.47 -9.18
CA PRO A 125 3.73 8.42 -10.05
C PRO A 125 2.52 8.86 -10.87
N PHE A 126 1.85 9.93 -10.44
CA PHE A 126 0.72 10.54 -11.14
C PHE A 126 1.14 11.76 -11.96
N PHE A 127 2.45 11.94 -12.22
CA PHE A 127 3.01 13.10 -12.91
C PHE A 127 2.62 14.44 -12.28
N GLY A 128 2.43 14.47 -10.96
CA GLY A 128 1.99 15.66 -10.24
C GLY A 128 0.52 16.05 -10.50
N HIS A 129 -0.30 15.15 -11.06
CA HIS A 129 -1.72 15.40 -11.30
C HIS A 129 -2.58 14.58 -10.34
N PRO A 130 -3.42 15.23 -9.51
CA PRO A 130 -4.33 14.50 -8.64
C PRO A 130 -5.35 13.68 -9.46
N PRO A 131 -5.78 12.51 -8.97
CA PRO A 131 -6.95 11.84 -9.52
C PRO A 131 -8.20 12.73 -9.40
N PRO A 132 -9.24 12.54 -10.24
CA PRO A 132 -10.44 13.38 -10.23
C PRO A 132 -11.22 13.42 -8.90
N SER A 133 -10.91 12.52 -7.97
CA SER A 133 -11.55 12.42 -6.66
C SER A 133 -11.20 13.56 -5.72
N TRP A 134 -10.11 14.29 -5.97
CA TRP A 134 -9.72 15.47 -5.20
C TRP A 134 -8.98 16.50 -6.07
N ARG A 135 -8.82 17.72 -5.55
CA ARG A 135 -8.16 18.82 -6.24
C ARG A 135 -7.13 19.52 -5.36
N VAL A 136 -6.17 20.17 -6.01
CA VAL A 136 -5.21 21.07 -5.37
C VAL A 136 -5.90 22.40 -5.09
N ASN A 137 -5.95 22.82 -3.82
CA ASN A 137 -6.27 24.20 -3.46
C ASN A 137 -4.98 24.94 -3.05
N SER A 138 -4.37 25.64 -4.01
CA SER A 138 -3.13 26.40 -3.76
C SER A 138 -3.34 27.64 -2.89
N GLU A 139 -4.56 28.13 -2.73
CA GLU A 139 -4.86 29.28 -1.85
C GLU A 139 -4.81 28.87 -0.39
N THR A 140 -5.34 27.69 -0.05
CA THR A 140 -5.37 27.17 1.32
C THR A 140 -4.17 26.28 1.66
N GLY A 141 -3.49 25.73 0.65
CA GLY A 141 -2.39 24.79 0.83
C GLY A 141 -2.85 23.34 1.10
N TYR A 142 -4.12 23.02 0.85
CA TYR A 142 -4.69 21.71 1.13
C TYR A 142 -5.18 20.95 -0.11
N ALA A 143 -5.16 19.62 -0.01
CA ALA A 143 -5.85 18.73 -0.92
C ALA A 143 -7.33 18.62 -0.52
N GLU A 144 -8.22 19.00 -1.43
CA GLU A 144 -9.67 19.04 -1.20
C GLU A 144 -10.38 17.91 -1.94
N LEU A 145 -11.14 17.10 -1.20
CA LEU A 145 -11.97 16.04 -1.77
C LEU A 145 -13.08 16.66 -2.66
N VAL A 146 -13.19 16.15 -3.88
CA VAL A 146 -14.21 16.53 -4.87
C VAL A 146 -15.31 15.47 -4.92
N THR A 147 -14.93 14.19 -4.91
CA THR A 147 -15.87 13.07 -4.75
C THR A 147 -16.35 13.02 -3.30
N PRO A 148 -17.65 12.75 -3.05
CA PRO A 148 -18.17 12.56 -1.69
C PRO A 148 -17.33 11.53 -0.93
N PRO A 149 -16.78 11.87 0.26
CA PRO A 149 -15.83 10.98 0.93
C PRO A 149 -16.44 9.63 1.30
N ARG A 150 -17.76 9.59 1.57
CA ARG A 150 -18.51 8.34 1.76
C ARG A 150 -18.39 7.41 0.55
N GLU A 151 -18.54 7.92 -0.67
CA GLU A 151 -18.42 7.10 -1.88
C GLU A 151 -17.00 6.59 -2.09
N LEU A 152 -16.00 7.39 -1.71
CA LEU A 152 -14.60 7.07 -1.93
C LEU A 152 -14.07 6.05 -0.91
N PHE A 153 -14.40 6.26 0.36
CA PHE A 153 -13.75 5.57 1.48
C PHE A 153 -14.65 4.61 2.25
N TYR A 154 -15.98 4.80 2.24
CA TYR A 154 -16.89 4.21 3.24
C TYR A 154 -18.20 3.70 2.65
N HIS A 155 -18.22 3.37 1.34
CA HIS A 155 -19.47 3.05 0.64
C HIS A 155 -20.07 1.69 1.02
N ASP A 156 -19.29 0.86 1.72
CA ASP A 156 -19.64 -0.43 2.29
C ASP A 156 -20.03 -0.35 3.79
N LEU A 157 -20.02 0.85 4.40
CA LEU A 157 -20.51 1.06 5.77
C LEU A 157 -22.01 1.37 5.80
N PRO A 158 -22.71 1.06 6.92
CA PRO A 158 -24.03 1.61 7.19
C PRO A 158 -24.02 3.13 7.07
N ALA A 159 -25.08 3.72 6.51
CA ALA A 159 -25.09 5.14 6.16
C ALA A 159 -24.73 6.07 7.33
N GLU A 160 -25.31 5.85 8.52
CA GLU A 160 -25.02 6.65 9.71
C GLU A 160 -23.55 6.55 10.14
N GLU A 161 -22.98 5.35 10.10
CA GLU A 161 -21.57 5.13 10.43
C GLU A 161 -20.66 5.78 9.38
N ALA A 162 -21.01 5.68 8.10
CA ALA A 162 -20.28 6.33 7.03
C ALA A 162 -20.26 7.86 7.22
N GLU A 163 -21.41 8.49 7.49
CA GLU A 163 -21.47 9.94 7.73
C GLU A 163 -20.69 10.35 8.98
N PHE A 164 -20.70 9.52 10.03
CA PHE A 164 -19.83 9.72 11.19
C PHE A 164 -18.36 9.78 10.76
N TRP A 165 -17.85 8.79 10.02
CA TRP A 165 -16.44 8.79 9.59
C TRP A 165 -16.11 9.91 8.60
N VAL A 166 -17.04 10.30 7.73
CA VAL A 166 -16.88 11.50 6.90
C VAL A 166 -16.66 12.74 7.77
N SER A 167 -17.43 12.90 8.86
CA SER A 167 -17.28 14.04 9.78
C SER A 167 -15.96 14.04 10.57
N GLN A 168 -15.26 12.89 10.63
CA GLN A 168 -13.96 12.78 11.30
C GLN A 168 -12.78 13.13 10.41
N LEU A 169 -13.00 13.27 9.09
CA LEU A 169 -11.96 13.70 8.17
C LEU A 169 -11.44 15.09 8.51
N THR A 170 -10.14 15.29 8.30
CA THR A 170 -9.44 16.55 8.54
C THR A 170 -8.81 17.06 7.24
N THR A 171 -8.00 18.12 7.33
CA THR A 171 -7.25 18.65 6.19
C THR A 171 -6.13 17.71 5.76
N GLN A 172 -5.59 17.88 4.55
CA GLN A 172 -4.34 17.23 4.12
C GLN A 172 -3.43 18.26 3.47
N SER A 173 -2.23 18.48 4.02
CA SER A 173 -1.23 19.39 3.45
C SER A 173 -0.80 18.95 2.04
N LEU A 174 -0.78 19.89 1.09
CA LEU A 174 -0.25 19.65 -0.25
C LEU A 174 1.26 19.41 -0.23
N LYS A 175 2.03 20.07 0.64
CA LYS A 175 3.48 19.85 0.73
C LYS A 175 3.81 18.39 1.01
N ALA A 176 3.03 17.76 1.89
CA ALA A 176 3.20 16.36 2.24
C ALA A 176 2.89 15.38 1.09
N LEU A 177 2.14 15.81 0.07
CA LEU A 177 1.80 15.00 -1.10
C LEU A 177 2.71 15.26 -2.31
N PHE A 178 3.14 16.51 -2.50
CA PHE A 178 3.86 16.95 -3.71
C PHE A 178 5.37 17.16 -3.54
N GLU A 179 5.87 17.21 -2.30
CA GLU A 179 7.27 17.49 -1.99
C GLU A 179 7.89 16.38 -1.11
N GLY A 180 9.20 16.48 -0.83
CA GLY A 180 9.89 15.63 0.13
C GLY A 180 10.30 14.24 -0.37
N GLY A 181 10.28 14.00 -1.69
CA GLY A 181 10.67 12.72 -2.28
C GLY A 181 12.07 12.24 -1.87
N GLU A 182 12.99 13.14 -1.57
CA GLU A 182 14.34 12.85 -1.03
C GLU A 182 14.33 12.11 0.31
N HIS A 183 13.22 12.19 1.06
CA HIS A 183 13.01 11.47 2.31
C HIS A 183 12.34 10.11 2.11
N ALA A 184 11.75 9.86 0.93
CA ALA A 184 11.06 8.62 0.63
C ALA A 184 12.05 7.46 0.58
N TYR A 185 11.70 6.34 1.20
CA TYR A 185 12.54 5.15 1.25
C TYR A 185 11.73 3.86 1.06
N SER A 186 12.30 2.94 0.28
CA SER A 186 11.67 1.66 -0.08
C SER A 186 11.78 0.62 1.06
N GLY A 187 11.31 0.93 2.26
CA GLY A 187 11.45 0.07 3.45
C GLY A 187 10.85 -1.33 3.30
N TRP A 188 9.84 -1.50 2.42
CA TRP A 188 9.30 -2.80 2.01
C TRP A 188 10.32 -3.77 1.40
N LYS A 189 11.52 -3.31 1.01
CA LYS A 189 12.61 -4.17 0.56
C LYS A 189 13.46 -4.74 1.69
N ASP A 190 13.39 -4.14 2.88
CA ASP A 190 14.27 -4.47 4.00
C ASP A 190 13.58 -5.43 5.00
N VAL A 191 12.25 -5.53 4.96
CA VAL A 191 11.44 -6.37 5.85
C VAL A 191 10.36 -7.12 5.07
N PRO A 192 9.90 -8.29 5.54
CA PRO A 192 8.77 -8.97 4.93
C PRO A 192 7.48 -8.13 5.02
N VAL A 193 6.64 -8.23 3.99
CA VAL A 193 5.43 -7.43 3.83
C VAL A 193 4.20 -8.32 3.77
N TRP A 194 3.14 -7.91 4.47
CA TRP A 194 1.79 -8.38 4.25
C TRP A 194 0.95 -7.26 3.65
N TYR A 195 0.32 -7.52 2.51
CA TYR A 195 -0.54 -6.58 1.82
C TYR A 195 -2.00 -7.01 1.98
N ILE A 196 -2.83 -6.10 2.49
CA ILE A 196 -4.28 -6.23 2.59
C ILE A 196 -4.90 -5.35 1.50
N GLY A 197 -5.33 -6.00 0.42
CA GLY A 197 -6.00 -5.37 -0.70
C GLY A 197 -7.51 -5.25 -0.48
N THR A 198 -8.10 -4.23 -1.07
CA THR A 198 -9.50 -3.86 -0.94
C THR A 198 -10.17 -3.91 -2.32
N VAL A 199 -11.06 -4.88 -2.52
CA VAL A 199 -11.56 -5.21 -3.87
C VAL A 199 -12.52 -4.17 -4.42
N GLU A 200 -13.31 -3.53 -3.56
CA GLU A 200 -14.30 -2.51 -3.95
C GLU A 200 -13.78 -1.08 -3.75
N ASP A 201 -12.47 -0.92 -3.69
CA ASP A 201 -11.82 0.36 -3.48
C ASP A 201 -12.01 1.31 -4.67
N ARG A 202 -12.59 2.48 -4.39
CA ARG A 202 -12.81 3.55 -5.38
C ARG A 202 -11.75 4.65 -5.29
N GLY A 203 -10.92 4.66 -4.25
CA GLY A 203 -9.79 5.59 -4.09
C GLY A 203 -8.53 5.06 -4.75
N LEU A 204 -8.18 3.80 -4.50
CA LEU A 204 -7.08 3.09 -5.15
C LEU A 204 -7.63 1.81 -5.79
N PRO A 205 -8.01 1.84 -7.09
CA PRO A 205 -8.65 0.69 -7.73
C PRO A 205 -7.87 -0.62 -7.55
N VAL A 206 -8.58 -1.73 -7.27
CA VAL A 206 -7.97 -3.05 -6.98
C VAL A 206 -6.97 -3.50 -8.06
N LEU A 207 -7.18 -3.12 -9.32
CA LEU A 207 -6.23 -3.41 -10.39
C LEU A 207 -4.87 -2.73 -10.16
N ALA A 208 -4.87 -1.47 -9.72
CA ALA A 208 -3.64 -0.74 -9.37
C ALA A 208 -2.96 -1.36 -8.14
N GLN A 209 -3.73 -1.80 -7.14
CA GLN A 209 -3.19 -2.52 -5.98
C GLN A 209 -2.47 -3.81 -6.40
N ARG A 210 -3.14 -4.68 -7.17
CA ARG A 210 -2.59 -5.93 -7.69
C ARG A 210 -1.35 -5.71 -8.56
N MET A 211 -1.37 -4.69 -9.43
CA MET A 211 -0.22 -4.33 -10.25
C MET A 211 1.00 -3.95 -9.40
N GLN A 212 0.80 -3.15 -8.35
CA GLN A 212 1.87 -2.73 -7.45
C GLN A 212 2.42 -3.91 -6.63
N VAL A 213 1.57 -4.81 -6.14
CA VAL A 213 2.01 -6.06 -5.50
C VAL A 213 2.87 -6.90 -6.45
N GLY A 214 2.45 -7.04 -7.72
CA GLY A 214 3.23 -7.74 -8.74
C GLY A 214 4.59 -7.10 -9.00
N MET A 215 4.62 -5.77 -9.13
CA MET A 215 5.86 -4.99 -9.28
C MET A 215 6.80 -5.19 -8.09
N ALA A 216 6.30 -5.09 -6.85
CA ALA A 216 7.09 -5.25 -5.65
C ALA A 216 7.76 -6.63 -5.58
N ARG A 217 7.01 -7.69 -5.90
CA ARG A 217 7.54 -9.07 -5.97
C ARG A 217 8.63 -9.23 -7.04
N GLU A 218 8.42 -8.70 -8.24
CA GLU A 218 9.43 -8.73 -9.31
C GLU A 218 10.69 -7.92 -8.96
N MET A 219 10.54 -6.89 -8.13
CA MET A 219 11.65 -6.09 -7.59
C MET A 219 12.33 -6.71 -6.36
N GLY A 220 12.01 -7.97 -6.03
CA GLY A 220 12.62 -8.74 -4.95
C GLY A 220 11.96 -8.61 -3.58
N GLY A 221 10.80 -7.95 -3.49
CA GLY A 221 10.04 -7.83 -2.24
C GLY A 221 9.42 -9.16 -1.82
N SER A 222 9.52 -9.50 -0.53
CA SER A 222 8.78 -10.60 0.08
C SER A 222 7.38 -10.12 0.48
N VAL A 223 6.39 -10.40 -0.37
CA VAL A 223 5.02 -9.87 -0.21
C VAL A 223 3.99 -10.99 -0.17
N GLU A 224 3.38 -11.19 1.00
CA GLU A 224 2.14 -11.93 1.14
C GLU A 224 0.95 -11.04 0.82
N HIS A 225 -0.04 -11.55 0.08
CA HIS A 225 -1.17 -10.74 -0.41
C HIS A 225 -2.51 -11.40 -0.07
N ARG A 226 -3.34 -10.68 0.69
CA ARG A 226 -4.72 -11.03 1.03
C ARG A 226 -5.65 -9.95 0.52
N GLU A 227 -6.84 -10.31 0.07
CA GLU A 227 -7.86 -9.36 -0.38
C GLU A 227 -9.15 -9.49 0.41
N LEU A 228 -9.81 -8.36 0.67
CA LEU A 228 -11.11 -8.24 1.30
C LEU A 228 -12.12 -7.56 0.37
N GLN A 229 -13.37 -8.02 0.41
CA GLN A 229 -14.50 -7.40 -0.29
C GLN A 229 -14.98 -6.17 0.48
N THR A 230 -14.16 -5.13 0.48
CA THR A 230 -14.41 -3.86 1.18
C THR A 230 -14.09 -2.68 0.29
N SER A 231 -14.60 -1.52 0.69
CA SER A 231 -14.11 -0.22 0.25
C SER A 231 -12.69 0.05 0.78
N HIS A 232 -12.25 1.32 0.78
CA HIS A 232 -10.89 1.73 1.11
C HIS A 232 -10.47 1.46 2.57
N SER A 233 -11.42 1.27 3.50
CA SER A 233 -11.17 1.23 4.95
C SER A 233 -11.63 -0.09 5.60
N PRO A 234 -10.94 -1.22 5.35
CA PRO A 234 -11.34 -2.54 5.83
C PRO A 234 -11.32 -2.65 7.38
N PHE A 235 -10.48 -1.85 8.03
CA PHE A 235 -10.43 -1.75 9.49
C PHE A 235 -11.69 -1.11 10.11
N LEU A 236 -12.58 -0.53 9.30
CA LEU A 236 -13.90 -0.04 9.75
C LEU A 236 -15.02 -1.02 9.40
N SER A 237 -15.06 -1.48 8.15
CA SER A 237 -16.17 -2.30 7.63
C SER A 237 -16.05 -3.78 7.99
N GLN A 238 -14.83 -4.31 8.07
CA GLN A 238 -14.56 -5.69 8.47
C GLN A 238 -13.43 -5.76 9.52
N PRO A 239 -13.61 -5.17 10.71
CA PRO A 239 -12.56 -5.06 11.72
C PRO A 239 -12.07 -6.42 12.23
N ASP A 240 -12.96 -7.39 12.46
CA ASP A 240 -12.58 -8.73 12.92
C ASP A 240 -11.70 -9.48 11.90
N VAL A 241 -12.09 -9.42 10.62
CA VAL A 241 -11.32 -10.06 9.54
C VAL A 241 -9.98 -9.36 9.34
N THR A 242 -9.95 -8.03 9.42
CA THR A 242 -8.72 -7.24 9.35
C THR A 242 -7.78 -7.57 10.50
N ALA A 243 -8.29 -7.61 11.74
CA ALA A 243 -7.51 -7.98 12.92
C ALA A 243 -6.93 -9.40 12.79
N ARG A 244 -7.71 -10.36 12.30
CA ARG A 244 -7.23 -11.72 12.03
C ARG A 244 -6.07 -11.76 11.04
N ILE A 245 -6.15 -11.03 9.92
CA ILE A 245 -5.04 -10.98 8.95
C ILE A 245 -3.79 -10.33 9.57
N ILE A 246 -3.97 -9.30 10.41
CA ILE A 246 -2.86 -8.68 11.14
C ILE A 246 -2.20 -9.68 12.10
N LEU A 247 -2.99 -10.48 12.81
CA LEU A 247 -2.47 -11.53 13.69
C LEU A 247 -1.67 -12.57 12.90
N GLU A 248 -2.21 -13.08 11.79
CA GLU A 248 -1.49 -14.00 10.91
C GLU A 248 -0.15 -13.41 10.41
N ALA A 249 -0.12 -12.10 10.12
CA ALA A 249 1.10 -11.40 9.75
C ALA A 249 2.11 -11.35 10.91
N VAL A 250 1.66 -11.00 12.12
CA VAL A 250 2.48 -10.98 13.34
C VAL A 250 3.07 -12.36 13.63
N GLU A 251 2.28 -13.41 13.49
CA GLU A 251 2.73 -14.80 13.64
C GLU A 251 3.82 -15.14 12.64
N ALA A 252 3.61 -14.80 11.37
CA ALA A 252 4.58 -15.03 10.30
C ALA A 252 5.90 -14.27 10.54
N PHE A 253 5.85 -13.03 11.04
CA PHE A 253 7.04 -12.23 11.31
C PHE A 253 7.82 -12.71 12.54
N THR A 254 7.12 -13.24 13.55
CA THR A 254 7.74 -13.70 14.81
C THR A 254 8.13 -15.18 14.79
N GLY A 255 7.64 -15.95 13.82
CA GLY A 255 7.83 -17.40 13.75
C GLY A 255 7.13 -18.16 14.88
N LYS A 256 6.11 -17.56 15.50
CA LYS A 256 5.34 -18.14 16.62
C LYS A 256 3.85 -18.00 16.35
N GLU A 257 3.07 -19.03 16.66
CA GLU A 257 1.61 -18.91 16.78
C GLU A 257 1.29 -17.96 17.95
N ALA A 258 0.50 -16.94 17.70
CA ALA A 258 0.17 -15.90 18.67
C ALA A 258 -0.97 -16.42 19.53
N GLY A 259 -0.63 -17.10 20.63
CA GLY A 259 -1.44 -17.22 21.84
C GLY A 259 -2.94 -17.51 21.70
N ASN A 260 -3.30 -18.74 22.06
CA ASN A 260 -4.63 -19.34 22.28
C ASN A 260 -5.39 -19.87 21.06
N GLU A 261 -5.20 -21.18 20.83
CA GLU A 261 -6.23 -22.07 20.32
C GLU A 261 -7.51 -21.94 21.16
N SER A 262 -8.49 -21.18 20.67
CA SER A 262 -9.89 -21.53 20.88
C SER A 262 -10.74 -21.03 19.70
N THR A 263 -11.33 -22.01 19.00
CA THR A 263 -12.33 -21.90 17.93
C THR A 263 -11.90 -21.33 16.56
N ILE A 264 -11.03 -22.05 15.85
CA ILE A 264 -10.97 -21.95 14.38
C ILE A 264 -12.01 -22.90 13.77
N SER A 265 -13.23 -22.40 13.60
CA SER A 265 -14.12 -22.88 12.54
C SER A 265 -14.78 -21.66 11.89
N GLY A 266 -14.12 -21.12 10.87
CA GLY A 266 -14.54 -19.92 10.18
C GLY A 266 -13.63 -19.62 8.99
N ARG A 267 -13.66 -20.50 7.98
CA ARG A 267 -13.06 -20.23 6.67
C ARG A 267 -13.84 -19.08 6.02
N GLY A 268 -13.46 -17.85 6.36
CA GLY A 268 -14.12 -16.62 5.93
C GLY A 268 -13.26 -15.81 4.95
N ASP A 269 -13.80 -15.63 3.75
CA ASP A 269 -13.73 -14.54 2.76
C ASP A 269 -12.42 -13.89 2.31
N ALA A 270 -11.29 -14.12 2.98
CA ALA A 270 -10.00 -13.60 2.52
C ALA A 270 -9.44 -14.50 1.40
N ILE A 271 -9.35 -13.96 0.18
CA ILE A 271 -8.80 -14.69 -0.97
C ILE A 271 -7.27 -14.51 -0.96
N SER A 272 -6.53 -15.59 -0.79
CA SER A 272 -5.08 -15.62 -1.03
C SER A 272 -4.85 -15.56 -2.54
N VAL A 273 -4.15 -14.51 -3.01
CA VAL A 273 -3.88 -14.33 -4.43
C VAL A 273 -2.53 -14.97 -4.78
N PRO A 274 -2.51 -16.06 -5.57
CA PRO A 274 -1.27 -16.75 -5.93
C PRO A 274 -0.35 -15.85 -6.77
N MET A 275 0.97 -16.13 -6.72
CA MET A 275 1.99 -15.43 -7.51
C MET A 275 1.63 -15.38 -9.00
N ALA A 276 1.31 -14.18 -9.52
CA ALA A 276 1.22 -13.95 -10.95
C ALA A 276 2.61 -13.62 -11.50
N ARG A 277 3.11 -14.43 -12.44
CA ARG A 277 4.30 -14.11 -13.23
C ARG A 277 3.87 -13.23 -14.40
N LEU A 278 4.25 -11.96 -14.37
CA LEU A 278 3.78 -10.92 -15.30
C LEU A 278 4.26 -11.10 -16.75
N TRP A 279 5.16 -12.05 -17.03
CA TRP A 279 5.77 -12.29 -18.34
C TRP A 279 5.34 -13.60 -19.03
N GLN A 280 4.12 -14.08 -18.78
CA GLN A 280 3.53 -15.17 -19.57
C GLN A 280 2.27 -14.67 -20.33
N PRO A 281 2.22 -14.79 -21.68
CA PRO A 281 1.08 -14.32 -22.49
C PRO A 281 -0.26 -14.95 -22.08
N PHE A 282 -0.24 -16.17 -21.55
CA PHE A 282 -1.45 -16.90 -21.16
C PHE A 282 -2.17 -16.30 -19.93
N THR A 283 -1.47 -15.51 -19.11
CA THR A 283 -2.07 -14.86 -17.92
C THR A 283 -3.09 -13.79 -18.31
N TRP A 284 -2.96 -13.20 -19.50
CA TRP A 284 -3.81 -12.12 -20.01
C TRP A 284 -5.24 -12.58 -20.29
N PHE A 285 -5.40 -13.85 -20.67
CA PHE A 285 -6.71 -14.48 -20.88
C PHE A 285 -7.45 -14.76 -19.57
N ARG A 286 -6.73 -14.98 -18.46
CA ARG A 286 -7.34 -15.25 -17.14
C ARG A 286 -7.89 -14.01 -16.45
N PHE A 287 -7.45 -12.81 -16.86
CA PHE A 287 -7.80 -11.53 -16.22
C PHE A 287 -8.56 -10.55 -17.14
N GLY A 288 -9.06 -10.99 -18.29
CA GLY A 288 -10.01 -10.18 -19.10
C GLY A 288 -9.43 -8.91 -19.76
N LEU A 289 -8.13 -8.87 -20.02
CA LEU A 289 -7.43 -7.72 -20.59
C LEU A 289 -7.70 -7.31 -22.08
N PRO A 290 -8.41 -8.06 -22.96
CA PRO A 290 -8.51 -7.62 -24.36
C PRO A 290 -9.47 -6.46 -24.68
N LEU A 291 -10.37 -6.04 -23.77
CA LEU A 291 -11.41 -5.05 -24.13
C LEU A 291 -11.07 -3.60 -23.76
N ALA A 292 -10.20 -3.36 -22.76
CA ALA A 292 -9.84 -2.00 -22.36
C ALA A 292 -8.79 -1.35 -23.29
N PHE A 293 -7.88 -2.13 -23.88
CA PHE A 293 -6.81 -1.60 -24.74
C PHE A 293 -7.31 -1.22 -26.14
N GLY A 294 -8.32 -1.92 -26.68
CA GLY A 294 -8.88 -1.64 -28.01
C GLY A 294 -9.61 -0.30 -28.12
N HIS A 295 -10.16 0.21 -27.01
CA HIS A 295 -10.89 1.49 -27.00
C HIS A 295 -10.00 2.71 -26.80
N VAL A 296 -8.81 2.57 -26.19
CA VAL A 296 -7.86 3.68 -26.04
C VAL A 296 -7.02 3.87 -27.30
N VAL A 297 -6.70 2.79 -28.02
CA VAL A 297 -5.84 2.83 -29.23
C VAL A 297 -6.59 3.33 -30.48
N GLY A 298 -7.92 3.33 -30.48
CA GLY A 298 -8.74 3.68 -31.65
C GLY A 298 -8.96 5.18 -31.92
N ARG A 299 -8.43 6.12 -31.12
CA ARG A 299 -8.80 7.54 -31.24
C ARG A 299 -7.70 8.58 -31.39
N SER A 300 -6.43 8.20 -31.43
CA SER A 300 -5.35 9.18 -31.59
C SER A 300 -4.27 8.64 -32.50
N GLY A 301 -4.37 8.97 -33.79
CA GLY A 301 -3.30 8.73 -34.75
C GLY A 301 -2.05 9.52 -34.36
N LYS A 302 -0.91 8.81 -34.33
CA LYS A 302 0.48 9.27 -34.12
C LYS A 302 0.95 9.37 -32.67
N VAL A 303 1.63 8.31 -32.19
CA VAL A 303 2.73 8.41 -31.22
C VAL A 303 3.79 7.34 -31.57
N ASP A 304 4.66 7.65 -32.53
CA ASP A 304 5.98 7.02 -32.64
C ASP A 304 6.99 7.96 -31.98
N MET A 305 7.39 7.65 -30.73
CA MET A 305 8.58 8.10 -29.98
C MET A 305 8.30 8.27 -28.48
N ALA A 306 7.96 7.20 -27.77
CA ALA A 306 7.98 7.22 -26.29
C ALA A 306 8.29 5.87 -25.62
N PHE A 307 8.82 4.88 -26.35
CA PHE A 307 9.10 3.54 -25.80
C PHE A 307 10.58 3.11 -25.86
N ALA A 308 11.51 4.04 -26.03
CA ALA A 308 12.89 3.72 -26.37
C ALA A 308 13.95 3.89 -25.26
N ILE A 309 13.60 4.13 -23.98
CA ILE A 309 14.62 4.44 -22.95
C ILE A 309 14.88 3.34 -21.91
N LEU A 310 14.16 2.20 -21.92
CA LEU A 310 14.34 1.17 -20.86
C LEU A 310 14.65 -0.26 -21.34
N CYS A 311 15.24 -0.45 -22.53
CA CYS A 311 15.55 -1.80 -23.01
C CYS A 311 17.08 -2.06 -23.16
N PRO A 312 17.65 -3.05 -22.44
CA PRO A 312 19.04 -3.46 -22.63
C PRO A 312 19.31 -4.02 -24.04
N ARG A 313 20.52 -3.74 -24.57
CA ARG A 313 20.93 -4.02 -25.96
C ARG A 313 20.73 -5.47 -26.45
N HIS A 314 20.68 -6.46 -25.55
CA HIS A 314 20.51 -7.87 -25.93
C HIS A 314 19.09 -8.26 -26.33
N VAL A 315 18.06 -7.49 -25.98
CA VAL A 315 16.66 -7.76 -26.36
C VAL A 315 16.36 -7.30 -27.79
N ARG A 316 17.09 -6.29 -28.30
CA ARG A 316 16.93 -5.76 -29.66
C ARG A 316 17.18 -6.79 -30.76
N ALA A 317 18.10 -7.74 -30.53
CA ALA A 317 18.46 -8.75 -31.53
C ALA A 317 17.42 -9.87 -31.68
N SER A 318 16.65 -10.16 -30.63
CA SER A 318 15.62 -11.22 -30.66
C SER A 318 14.32 -10.74 -31.34
N LEU A 319 13.96 -9.47 -31.14
CA LEU A 319 12.78 -8.87 -31.77
C LEU A 319 12.94 -8.70 -33.28
N LEU A 320 14.13 -8.32 -33.77
CA LEU A 320 14.39 -8.14 -35.21
C LEU A 320 14.41 -9.46 -36.00
N SER A 321 14.65 -10.62 -35.38
CA SER A 321 14.63 -11.91 -36.09
C SER A 321 13.22 -12.53 -36.17
N HIS A 322 12.31 -12.13 -35.27
CA HIS A 322 10.91 -12.58 -35.29
C HIS A 322 10.04 -11.74 -36.24
N SER A 323 10.33 -10.46 -36.44
CA SER A 323 9.59 -9.60 -37.40
C SER A 323 9.71 -10.07 -38.84
N THR A 324 10.87 -10.58 -39.25
CA THR A 324 11.13 -11.02 -40.64
C THR A 324 10.48 -12.36 -40.98
N LYS A 325 10.10 -13.17 -39.97
CA LYS A 325 9.37 -14.44 -40.19
C LYS A 325 7.85 -14.25 -40.21
N VAL A 326 7.33 -13.19 -39.62
CA VAL A 326 5.88 -12.90 -39.63
C VAL A 326 5.44 -12.22 -40.93
N LEU A 327 6.31 -11.40 -41.55
CA LEU A 327 6.00 -10.78 -42.85
C LEU A 327 5.98 -11.76 -44.04
N ALA A 328 6.63 -12.93 -43.94
CA ALA A 328 6.66 -13.90 -45.03
C ALA A 328 5.43 -14.86 -45.06
N ILE A 329 4.55 -14.80 -44.06
CA ILE A 329 3.38 -15.69 -43.93
C ILE A 329 2.08 -14.98 -44.35
N MET A 330 2.10 -13.65 -44.57
CA MET A 330 0.91 -12.88 -44.98
C MET A 330 0.74 -12.67 -46.49
N ASP A 331 1.72 -13.06 -47.33
CA ASP A 331 1.65 -12.91 -48.80
C ASP A 331 1.06 -14.13 -49.54
N HIS A 332 0.48 -15.11 -48.83
CA HIS A 332 -0.10 -16.31 -49.46
C HIS A 332 -1.60 -16.55 -49.21
N GLN A 333 -2.35 -15.52 -48.78
CA GLN A 333 -3.81 -15.62 -48.62
C GLN A 333 -4.61 -14.46 -49.23
N ILE A 334 -4.13 -13.86 -50.31
CA ILE A 334 -4.97 -13.11 -51.26
C ILE A 334 -4.58 -13.51 -52.69
N ALA A 335 -5.21 -14.59 -53.17
CA ALA A 335 -5.37 -14.96 -54.58
C ALA A 335 -6.70 -15.70 -54.70
#